data_AF-A0A6P6FZP5-F1
#
_entry.id   AF-A0A6P6FZP5-F1
#
_cell.length_a   1.000
_cell.length_b   1.000
_cell.length_c   1.000
_cell.angle_alpha   90.00
_cell.angle_beta   90.00
_cell.angle_gamma   90.00
#
_symmetry.space_group_name_H-M   'P 1'
#
loop_
_entity.id
_entity.type
_entity.pdbx_description
1 polymer ?
#
loop_
_entity_poly.entity_id
_entity_poly.type
_entity_poly.pdbx_seq_one_letter_code
_entity_poly.pdbx_strand_id
1 'polypeptide(L)'
;MHFQLGLKRFSMFGEGTETISNLIKNSLTWDCLEQHKFWGLIRSELAVSDVQVEKVVLDFFSSSELDANASSTAVGGLLTLCTCRAPTPELVGAVMLLPNNAFQDFAATVLSTWVVSYRSMLFDSLAEFAEKLGKTGEFVMSSSGGIMINHSAILWLLDYFNAQGMDSADILSNFSVHLHAKKQSSSCD
;
A
#
# COMPACT_ATOMS: atom_id res chain seq x y z
N MET A 1 26.23 7.75 -6.44
CA MET A 1 25.00 7.56 -7.23
C MET A 1 23.74 7.96 -6.47
N HIS A 2 23.43 7.34 -5.32
CA HIS A 2 22.23 7.67 -4.51
C HIS A 2 22.02 9.17 -4.25
N PHE A 3 23.06 9.89 -3.83
CA PHE A 3 22.98 11.34 -3.60
C PHE A 3 22.67 12.14 -4.87
N GLN A 4 23.14 11.69 -6.03
CA GLN A 4 22.86 12.39 -7.30
C GLN A 4 21.41 12.17 -7.73
N LEU A 5 20.88 10.95 -7.53
CA LEU A 5 19.47 10.62 -7.76
C LEU A 5 18.55 11.40 -6.81
N GLY A 6 18.84 11.38 -5.50
CA GLY A 6 18.06 12.10 -4.50
C GLY A 6 18.15 13.63 -4.61
N LEU A 7 19.16 14.17 -5.31
CA LEU A 7 19.24 15.58 -5.67
C LEU A 7 18.63 15.88 -7.06
N LYS A 8 17.96 14.90 -7.68
CA LYS A 8 17.38 14.96 -9.03
C LYS A 8 18.34 15.51 -10.10
N ARG A 9 19.64 15.25 -9.97
CA ARG A 9 20.67 15.71 -10.93
C ARG A 9 20.60 14.95 -12.26
N PHE A 10 20.12 13.72 -12.20
CA PHE A 10 19.73 12.91 -13.34
C PHE A 10 18.68 11.89 -12.88
N SER A 11 17.97 11.29 -13.83
CA SER A 11 17.06 10.16 -13.60
C SER A 11 17.64 8.92 -14.27
N MET A 12 17.63 7.79 -13.56
CA MET A 12 18.14 6.51 -14.07
C MET A 12 17.02 5.63 -14.57
N PHE A 13 15.88 5.63 -13.88
CA PHE A 13 14.76 4.72 -14.18
C PHE A 13 13.60 5.41 -14.89
N GLY A 14 13.62 6.74 -14.96
CA GLY A 14 12.56 7.55 -15.55
C GLY A 14 11.44 7.90 -14.57
N GLU A 15 10.44 8.62 -15.06
CA GLU A 15 9.31 9.11 -14.24
C GLU A 15 8.01 8.31 -14.46
N GLY A 16 8.01 7.34 -15.38
CA GLY A 16 6.85 6.53 -15.72
C GLY A 16 6.56 5.45 -14.67
N THR A 17 5.39 5.51 -14.04
CA THR A 17 4.96 4.49 -13.05
C THR A 17 4.98 3.07 -13.64
N GLU A 18 4.51 2.90 -14.87
CA GLU A 18 4.54 1.61 -15.57
C GLU A 18 5.97 1.11 -15.82
N THR A 19 6.88 2.01 -16.21
CA THR A 19 8.29 1.69 -16.38
C THR A 19 8.91 1.20 -15.08
N ILE A 20 8.64 1.88 -13.97
CA ILE A 20 9.10 1.48 -12.63
C ILE A 20 8.52 0.12 -12.23
N SER A 21 7.21 -0.10 -12.39
CA SER A 21 6.56 -1.38 -12.11
C SER A 21 7.21 -2.52 -12.91
N ASN A 22 7.48 -2.31 -14.21
CA ASN A 22 8.11 -3.31 -15.07
C ASN A 22 9.56 -3.60 -14.67
N LEU A 23 10.33 -2.57 -14.30
CA LEU A 23 11.70 -2.75 -13.80
C LEU A 23 11.73 -3.56 -12.50
N ILE A 24 10.82 -3.27 -11.57
CA ILE A 24 10.68 -4.03 -10.32
C ILE A 24 10.37 -5.50 -10.62
N LYS A 25 9.40 -5.78 -11.49
CA LYS A 25 9.04 -7.16 -11.87
C LYS A 25 10.21 -7.90 -12.52
N ASN A 26 10.93 -7.25 -13.44
CA ASN A 26 12.09 -7.83 -14.10
C ASN A 26 13.22 -8.14 -13.09
N SER A 27 13.38 -7.30 -12.06
CA SER A 27 14.40 -7.49 -11.03
C SER A 27 14.17 -8.71 -10.14
N LEU A 28 12.97 -9.29 -10.11
CA LEU A 28 12.67 -10.49 -9.31
C LEU A 28 13.49 -11.72 -9.71
N THR A 29 13.97 -11.74 -10.95
CA THR A 29 14.84 -12.82 -11.48
C THR A 29 16.33 -12.62 -11.19
N TRP A 30 16.70 -11.45 -10.66
CA TRP A 30 18.10 -11.10 -10.38
C TRP A 30 18.57 -11.73 -9.09
N ASP A 31 19.89 -11.82 -8.91
CA ASP A 31 20.44 -12.28 -7.65
C ASP A 31 20.16 -11.30 -6.50
N CYS A 32 20.27 -11.79 -5.26
CA CYS A 32 19.94 -11.01 -4.07
C CYS A 32 20.76 -9.71 -3.94
N LEU A 33 22.05 -9.74 -4.31
CA LEU A 33 22.92 -8.57 -4.22
C LEU A 33 22.54 -7.52 -5.26
N GLU A 34 22.21 -7.95 -6.48
CA GLU A 34 21.71 -7.09 -7.55
C GLU A 34 20.39 -6.45 -7.17
N GLN A 35 19.43 -7.23 -6.65
CA GLN A 35 18.16 -6.70 -6.15
C GLN A 35 18.37 -5.67 -5.04
N HIS A 36 19.23 -5.94 -4.04
CA HIS A 36 19.50 -4.98 -2.97
C HIS A 36 20.06 -3.65 -3.49
N LYS A 37 21.00 -3.69 -4.44
CA LYS A 37 21.55 -2.48 -5.06
C LYS A 37 20.47 -1.73 -5.83
N PHE A 38 19.67 -2.44 -6.62
CA PHE A 38 18.56 -1.90 -7.39
C PHE A 38 17.55 -1.18 -6.48
N TRP A 39 17.08 -1.83 -5.42
CA TRP A 39 16.13 -1.23 -4.47
C TRP A 39 16.68 -0.01 -3.76
N GLY A 40 17.98 0.01 -3.42
CA GLY A 40 18.62 1.20 -2.89
C GLY A 40 18.55 2.40 -3.85
N LEU A 41 18.74 2.15 -5.15
CA LEU A 41 18.72 3.17 -6.18
C LEU A 41 17.29 3.64 -6.47
N ILE A 42 16.36 2.70 -6.66
CA ILE A 42 14.92 2.98 -6.82
C ILE A 42 14.44 3.84 -5.66
N ARG A 43 14.75 3.48 -4.42
CA ARG A 43 14.36 4.28 -3.25
C ARG A 43 14.87 5.73 -3.33
N SER A 44 16.12 5.90 -3.77
CA SER A 44 16.74 7.23 -3.83
C SER A 44 16.14 8.10 -4.94
N GLU A 45 15.82 7.49 -6.07
CA GLU A 45 15.18 8.19 -7.20
C GLU A 45 13.72 8.50 -6.90
N LEU A 46 12.98 7.52 -6.39
CA LEU A 46 11.56 7.69 -6.07
C LEU A 46 11.35 8.69 -4.94
N ALA A 47 12.26 8.83 -3.98
CA ALA A 47 12.13 9.80 -2.89
C ALA A 47 11.89 11.25 -3.37
N VAL A 48 12.32 11.59 -4.60
CA VAL A 48 12.18 12.92 -5.20
C VAL A 48 11.44 12.90 -6.55
N SER A 49 10.66 11.85 -6.80
CA SER A 49 9.82 11.72 -8.00
C SER A 49 8.33 11.78 -7.68
N ASP A 50 7.55 12.10 -8.71
CA ASP A 50 6.08 12.12 -8.72
C ASP A 50 5.48 10.76 -9.11
N VAL A 51 6.28 9.69 -9.05
CA VAL A 51 5.81 8.32 -9.33
C VAL A 51 4.78 7.92 -8.28
N GLN A 52 3.66 7.37 -8.76
CA GLN A 52 2.55 6.88 -7.95
C GLN A 52 2.93 5.54 -7.31
N VAL A 53 3.55 5.60 -6.13
CA VAL A 53 4.03 4.43 -5.38
C VAL A 53 2.87 3.47 -5.07
N GLU A 54 1.68 4.00 -4.82
CA GLU A 54 0.46 3.24 -4.60
C GLU A 54 0.13 2.29 -5.76
N LYS A 55 0.35 2.73 -7.01
CA LYS A 55 0.13 1.90 -8.20
C LYS A 55 1.20 0.83 -8.32
N VAL A 56 2.46 1.19 -8.07
CA VAL A 56 3.58 0.22 -8.07
C VAL A 56 3.32 -0.90 -7.04
N VAL A 57 2.85 -0.53 -5.85
CA VAL A 57 2.53 -1.49 -4.77
C VAL A 57 1.38 -2.41 -5.19
N LEU A 58 0.29 -1.85 -5.70
CA LEU A 58 -0.85 -2.65 -6.19
C LEU A 58 -0.45 -3.57 -7.35
N ASP A 59 0.28 -3.05 -8.35
CA ASP A 59 0.75 -3.81 -9.51
C ASP A 59 1.64 -4.99 -9.12
N PHE A 60 2.44 -4.82 -8.06
CA PHE A 60 3.34 -5.85 -7.56
C PHE A 60 2.55 -6.99 -6.91
N PHE A 61 1.72 -6.68 -5.92
CA PHE A 61 0.97 -7.69 -5.16
C PHE A 61 -0.20 -8.30 -5.93
N SER A 62 -0.65 -7.65 -7.01
CA SER A 62 -1.66 -8.21 -7.94
C SER A 62 -1.05 -9.21 -8.93
N SER A 63 0.27 -9.34 -8.99
CA SER A 63 0.92 -10.36 -9.82
C SER A 63 0.77 -11.75 -9.20
N SER A 64 0.29 -12.72 -9.99
CA SER A 64 0.05 -14.10 -9.56
C SER A 64 1.32 -14.92 -9.28
N GLU A 65 2.51 -14.35 -9.43
CA GLU A 65 3.79 -15.06 -9.45
C GLU A 65 4.70 -14.77 -8.24
N LEU A 66 4.19 -14.15 -7.18
CA LEU A 66 5.00 -13.84 -6.01
C LEU A 66 5.28 -15.10 -5.16
N ASP A 67 6.47 -15.67 -5.32
CA ASP A 67 7.04 -16.64 -4.36
C ASP A 67 7.60 -15.91 -3.13
N ALA A 68 7.20 -16.35 -1.93
CA ALA A 68 7.58 -15.74 -0.66
C ALA A 68 9.09 -15.75 -0.42
N ASN A 69 9.79 -16.82 -0.85
CA ASN A 69 11.22 -16.95 -0.64
C ASN A 69 12.02 -16.12 -1.64
N ALA A 70 11.69 -16.21 -2.94
CA ALA A 70 12.35 -15.44 -3.98
C ALA A 70 12.09 -13.93 -3.89
N SER A 71 10.94 -13.52 -3.33
CA SER A 71 10.52 -12.11 -3.31
C SER A 71 10.87 -11.37 -2.02
N SER A 72 11.54 -12.00 -1.06
CA SER A 72 11.82 -11.39 0.26
C SER A 72 12.58 -10.06 0.17
N THR A 73 13.60 -9.96 -0.68
CA THR A 73 14.33 -8.71 -0.95
C THR A 73 13.43 -7.65 -1.60
N ALA A 74 12.58 -8.06 -2.54
CA ALA A 74 11.65 -7.16 -3.22
C ALA A 74 10.56 -6.61 -2.29
N VAL A 75 10.00 -7.47 -1.43
CA VAL A 75 9.02 -7.07 -0.41
C VAL A 75 9.67 -6.14 0.62
N GLY A 76 10.91 -6.40 1.04
CA GLY A 76 11.66 -5.47 1.89
C GLY A 76 11.92 -4.11 1.21
N GLY A 77 12.19 -4.12 -0.10
CA GLY A 77 12.31 -2.92 -0.92
C GLY A 77 11.02 -2.10 -0.97
N LEU A 78 9.88 -2.74 -1.26
CA LEU A 78 8.55 -2.11 -1.25
C LEU A 78 8.16 -1.59 0.13
N LEU A 79 8.43 -2.36 1.17
CA LEU A 79 8.18 -1.92 2.55
C LEU A 79 8.94 -0.63 2.84
N THR A 80 10.21 -0.58 2.41
CA THR A 80 11.04 0.63 2.55
C THR A 80 10.48 1.79 1.73
N LEU A 81 9.97 1.56 0.52
CA LEU A 81 9.34 2.61 -0.28
C LEU A 81 8.09 3.17 0.40
N CYS A 82 7.19 2.33 0.89
CA CYS A 82 5.98 2.77 1.58
C CYS A 82 6.31 3.56 2.85
N THR A 83 7.22 3.05 3.67
CA THR A 83 7.53 3.63 4.98
C THR A 83 8.39 4.90 4.91
N CYS A 84 9.13 5.10 3.82
CA CYS A 84 9.86 6.35 3.57
C CYS A 84 8.97 7.48 3.03
N ARG A 85 7.71 7.20 2.66
CA ARG A 85 6.75 8.19 2.19
C ARG A 85 5.74 8.50 3.30
N ALA A 86 5.24 9.74 3.30
CA ALA A 86 4.09 10.08 4.12
C ALA A 86 2.86 9.27 3.67
N PRO A 87 1.99 8.83 4.61
CA PRO A 87 0.77 8.12 4.27
C PRO A 87 -0.20 9.09 3.59
N THR A 88 -0.32 9.02 2.27
CA THR A 88 -1.40 9.70 1.53
C THR A 88 -2.65 8.82 1.50
N PRO A 89 -3.85 9.38 1.27
CA PRO A 89 -5.08 8.60 1.14
C PRO A 89 -4.96 7.48 0.09
N GLU A 90 -4.32 7.74 -1.04
CA GLU A 90 -4.13 6.79 -2.13
C GLU A 90 -3.19 5.64 -1.73
N LEU A 91 -2.08 5.96 -1.05
CA LEU A 91 -1.11 4.96 -0.60
C LEU A 91 -1.63 4.13 0.57
N VAL A 92 -2.34 4.77 1.51
CA VAL A 92 -3.07 4.07 2.57
C VAL A 92 -4.10 3.14 1.96
N GLY A 93 -4.90 3.63 1.01
CA GLY A 93 -5.88 2.81 0.30
C GLY A 93 -5.26 1.61 -0.40
N ALA A 94 -4.13 1.81 -1.11
CA ALA A 94 -3.40 0.71 -1.72
C ALA A 94 -2.99 -0.36 -0.70
N VAL A 95 -2.43 0.04 0.45
CA VAL A 95 -2.05 -0.88 1.54
C VAL A 95 -3.26 -1.59 2.14
N MET A 96 -4.36 -0.87 2.35
CA MET A 96 -5.62 -1.40 2.90
C MET A 96 -6.32 -2.36 1.94
N LEU A 97 -6.00 -2.35 0.65
CA LEU A 97 -6.60 -3.21 -0.38
C LEU A 97 -5.67 -4.33 -0.85
N LEU A 98 -4.48 -4.45 -0.27
CA LEU A 98 -3.57 -5.53 -0.61
C LEU A 98 -4.20 -6.90 -0.32
N PRO A 99 -3.97 -7.91 -1.19
CA PRO A 99 -4.43 -9.26 -0.92
C PRO A 99 -3.81 -9.80 0.38
N ASN A 100 -4.58 -10.57 1.15
CA ASN A 100 -4.12 -11.25 2.37
C ASN A 100 -3.27 -12.52 2.07
N ASN A 101 -2.63 -12.57 0.89
CA ASN A 101 -1.85 -13.74 0.46
C ASN A 101 -0.47 -13.75 1.15
N ALA A 102 0.55 -14.38 0.54
CA ALA A 102 1.83 -14.79 1.13
C ALA A 102 2.59 -13.76 2.02
N PHE A 103 2.23 -12.48 2.01
CA PHE A 103 2.85 -11.42 2.81
C PHE A 103 1.84 -10.76 3.76
N GLN A 104 1.19 -11.58 4.59
CA GLN A 104 0.10 -11.16 5.48
C GLN A 104 0.47 -10.02 6.42
N ASP A 105 1.74 -9.95 6.86
CA ASP A 105 2.19 -8.93 7.82
C ASP A 105 2.65 -7.63 7.17
N PHE A 106 2.70 -7.56 5.83
CA PHE A 106 3.20 -6.38 5.12
C PHE A 106 2.39 -5.13 5.47
N ALA A 107 1.07 -5.19 5.34
CA ALA A 107 0.20 -4.05 5.56
C ALA A 107 0.24 -3.57 7.03
N ALA A 108 0.19 -4.51 7.99
CA ALA A 108 0.33 -4.20 9.40
C ALA A 108 1.69 -3.54 9.73
N THR A 109 2.77 -4.01 9.10
CA THR A 109 4.11 -3.43 9.28
C THR A 109 4.18 -2.00 8.74
N VAL A 110 3.58 -1.73 7.58
CA VAL A 110 3.51 -0.38 7.02
C VAL A 110 2.72 0.56 7.95
N LEU A 111 1.53 0.15 8.38
CA LEU A 111 0.68 0.96 9.26
C LEU A 111 1.36 1.25 10.61
N SER A 112 1.98 0.23 11.21
CA SER A 112 2.73 0.40 12.48
C SER A 112 3.93 1.33 12.34
N THR A 113 4.56 1.39 11.17
CA THR A 113 5.65 2.34 10.94
C THR A 113 5.12 3.77 10.78
N TRP A 114 4.02 3.94 10.03
CA TRP A 114 3.39 5.24 9.85
C TRP A 114 2.77 5.79 11.14
N VAL A 115 2.24 4.98 12.04
CA VAL A 115 1.66 5.50 13.29
C VAL A 115 2.71 6.10 14.22
N VAL A 116 3.97 5.68 14.12
CA VAL A 116 5.09 6.25 14.88
C VAL A 116 5.55 7.57 14.25
N SER A 117 5.67 7.62 12.93
CA SER A 117 6.32 8.74 12.23
C SER A 117 5.35 9.79 11.67
N TYR A 118 4.09 9.42 11.41
CA TYR A 118 3.09 10.19 10.66
C TYR A 118 1.68 10.03 11.24
N ARG A 119 1.56 9.89 12.57
CA ARG A 119 0.30 9.54 13.24
C ARG A 119 -0.93 10.31 12.74
N SER A 120 -0.90 11.64 12.75
CA SER A 120 -2.06 12.46 12.31
C SER A 120 -2.40 12.19 10.85
N MET A 121 -1.41 12.31 9.97
CA MET A 121 -1.59 12.12 8.52
C MET A 121 -2.12 10.73 8.18
N LEU A 122 -1.71 9.70 8.94
CA LEU A 122 -2.23 8.35 8.77
C LEU A 122 -3.73 8.31 9.05
N PHE A 123 -4.19 8.87 10.16
CA PHE A 123 -5.61 8.85 10.52
C PHE A 123 -6.45 9.74 9.62
N ASP A 124 -5.93 10.90 9.23
CA ASP A 124 -6.59 11.78 8.24
C ASP A 124 -6.78 11.04 6.90
N SER A 125 -5.72 10.35 6.45
CA SER A 125 -5.75 9.56 5.20
C SER A 125 -6.64 8.32 5.29
N LEU A 126 -6.70 7.66 6.46
CA LEU A 126 -7.63 6.55 6.70
C LEU A 126 -9.10 7.02 6.67
N ALA A 127 -9.39 8.19 7.24
CA ALA A 127 -10.72 8.78 7.20
C ALA A 127 -11.13 9.14 5.76
N GLU A 128 -10.24 9.78 5.00
CA GLU A 128 -10.49 10.11 3.60
C GLU A 128 -10.65 8.85 2.74
N PHE A 129 -9.81 7.83 2.95
CA PHE A 129 -9.95 6.53 2.30
C PHE A 129 -11.32 5.89 2.60
N ALA A 130 -11.75 5.88 3.87
CA ALA A 130 -13.04 5.32 4.27
C ALA A 130 -14.22 6.07 3.64
N GLU A 131 -14.14 7.41 3.55
CA GLU A 131 -15.14 8.24 2.89
C GLU A 131 -15.22 7.92 1.38
N LYS A 132 -14.07 7.83 0.69
CA LYS A 132 -13.99 7.45 -0.72
C LYS A 132 -14.51 6.02 -0.97
N LEU A 133 -14.27 5.10 -0.04
CA LEU A 133 -14.78 3.73 -0.11
C LEU A 133 -16.31 3.69 -0.03
N GLY A 134 -16.91 4.50 0.85
CA GLY A 134 -18.36 4.66 0.99
C GLY A 134 -19.03 5.29 -0.23
N LYS A 135 -18.32 6.19 -0.93
CA LYS A 135 -18.75 6.78 -2.21
C LYS A 135 -18.26 5.90 -3.36
N THR A 136 -18.93 4.76 -3.59
CA THR A 136 -18.52 3.66 -4.50
C THR A 136 -18.32 4.02 -6.00
N GLY A 137 -18.23 5.30 -6.37
CA GLY A 137 -17.98 5.77 -7.73
C GLY A 137 -16.52 6.19 -8.04
N GLU A 138 -15.68 6.48 -7.03
CA GLU A 138 -14.32 7.01 -7.28
C GLU A 138 -13.19 5.98 -7.14
N PHE A 139 -13.40 4.88 -6.40
CA PHE A 139 -12.40 3.82 -6.31
C PHE A 139 -12.46 2.93 -7.57
N VAL A 140 -11.90 3.41 -8.68
CA VAL A 140 -11.65 2.61 -9.88
C VAL A 140 -10.49 1.66 -9.59
N MET A 141 -10.75 0.62 -8.80
CA MET A 141 -9.95 -0.61 -8.81
C MET A 141 -10.68 -1.63 -9.66
N SER A 142 -10.26 -1.70 -10.92
CA SER A 142 -10.73 -2.64 -11.93
C SER A 142 -10.28 -4.07 -11.58
N SER A 143 -10.96 -4.70 -10.63
CA SER A 143 -10.96 -6.16 -10.47
C SER A 143 -12.38 -6.62 -10.22
N SER A 144 -12.88 -7.56 -11.03
CA SER A 144 -14.29 -8.00 -11.01
C SER A 144 -14.69 -8.83 -9.78
N GLY A 145 -13.83 -8.90 -8.76
CA GLY A 145 -14.17 -9.36 -7.41
C GLY A 145 -14.28 -8.13 -6.52
N GLY A 146 -15.38 -7.99 -5.78
CA GLY A 146 -15.65 -6.80 -4.96
C GLY A 146 -14.46 -6.36 -4.09
N ILE A 147 -14.47 -5.10 -3.67
CA ILE A 147 -13.39 -4.49 -2.89
C ILE A 147 -13.13 -5.35 -1.64
N MET A 148 -11.96 -5.98 -1.57
CA MET A 148 -11.55 -6.82 -0.46
C MET A 148 -10.54 -6.06 0.38
N ILE A 149 -10.92 -5.75 1.63
CA ILE A 149 -10.03 -5.06 2.58
C ILE A 149 -9.03 -6.08 3.16
N ASN A 150 -7.77 -5.66 3.28
CA ASN A 150 -6.71 -6.40 3.93
C ASN A 150 -7.05 -6.63 5.41
N HIS A 151 -7.20 -7.89 5.78
CA HIS A 151 -7.63 -8.31 7.11
C HIS A 151 -6.55 -8.03 8.16
N SER A 152 -5.28 -8.26 7.82
CA SER A 152 -4.16 -7.97 8.73
C SER A 152 -4.04 -6.48 9.06
N ALA A 153 -4.30 -5.63 8.07
CA ALA A 153 -4.35 -4.18 8.27
C ALA A 153 -5.46 -3.77 9.25
N ILE A 154 -6.66 -4.34 9.08
CA ILE A 154 -7.80 -4.09 9.97
C ILE A 154 -7.54 -4.62 11.37
N LEU A 155 -7.07 -5.86 11.51
CA LEU A 155 -6.72 -6.43 12.81
C LEU A 155 -5.72 -5.56 13.55
N TRP A 156 -4.66 -5.12 12.85
CA TRP A 156 -3.67 -4.24 13.45
C TRP A 156 -4.28 -2.91 13.93
N LEU A 157 -5.19 -2.30 13.16
CA LEU A 157 -5.88 -1.09 13.59
C LEU A 157 -6.71 -1.34 14.86
N LEU A 158 -7.46 -2.45 14.91
CA LEU A 158 -8.28 -2.81 16.08
C LEU A 158 -7.42 -3.02 17.33
N ASP A 159 -6.33 -3.76 17.18
CA ASP A 159 -5.39 -4.00 18.28
C ASP A 159 -4.76 -2.69 18.76
N TYR A 160 -4.38 -1.82 17.83
CA TYR A 160 -3.84 -0.50 18.16
C TYR A 160 -4.85 0.33 18.97
N PHE A 161 -6.10 0.44 18.53
CA PHE A 161 -7.12 1.24 19.22
C PHE A 161 -7.51 0.65 20.57
N ASN A 162 -7.66 -0.67 20.66
CA ASN A 162 -7.92 -1.37 21.91
C ASN A 162 -6.79 -1.11 22.92
N ALA A 163 -5.52 -1.14 22.47
CA ALA A 163 -4.38 -0.80 23.31
C ALA A 163 -4.35 0.68 23.75
N GLN A 164 -5.01 1.59 23.02
CA GLN A 164 -5.21 2.99 23.42
C GLN A 164 -6.43 3.19 24.34
N GLY A 165 -7.16 2.13 24.67
CA GLY A 165 -8.38 2.20 25.50
C GLY A 165 -9.60 2.75 24.76
N MET A 166 -9.59 2.74 23.43
CA MET A 166 -10.75 3.10 22.60
C MET A 166 -11.59 1.86 22.30
N ASP A 167 -12.92 2.00 22.31
CA ASP A 167 -13.82 0.91 21.96
C ASP A 167 -13.70 0.59 20.45
N SER A 168 -13.26 -0.62 20.14
CA SER A 168 -13.08 -1.10 18.77
C SER A 168 -14.40 -1.22 18.01
N ALA A 169 -15.53 -1.30 18.72
CA ALA A 169 -16.87 -1.35 18.14
C ALA A 169 -17.26 -0.04 17.43
N ASP A 170 -16.90 1.12 17.97
CA ASP A 170 -17.20 2.42 17.36
C ASP A 170 -16.47 2.59 16.03
N ILE A 171 -15.26 2.05 15.93
CA ILE A 171 -14.39 2.16 14.75
C ILE A 171 -14.85 1.20 13.65
N LEU A 172 -15.17 -0.05 14.01
CA LEU A 172 -15.76 -1.02 13.08
C LEU A 172 -17.14 -0.61 12.59
N SER A 173 -17.91 0.13 13.40
CA SER A 173 -19.21 0.66 12.97
C SER A 173 -19.05 1.63 11.79
N ASN A 174 -18.03 2.49 11.81
CA ASN A 174 -17.73 3.41 10.70
C ASN A 174 -17.28 2.64 9.44
N PHE A 175 -16.44 1.61 9.57
CA PHE A 175 -16.05 0.79 8.41
C PHE A 175 -17.20 -0.10 7.89
N SER A 176 -18.05 -0.64 8.78
CA SER A 176 -19.13 -1.57 8.44
C SER A 176 -20.36 -0.88 7.85
N VAL A 177 -20.71 0.32 8.31
CA VAL A 177 -21.81 1.13 7.75
C VAL A 177 -21.61 1.37 6.25
N HIS A 178 -20.36 1.46 5.80
CA HIS A 178 -20.01 1.69 4.40
C HIS A 178 -19.85 0.41 3.57
N LEU A 179 -19.66 -0.76 4.20
CA LEU A 179 -19.63 -2.07 3.52
C LEU A 179 -21.03 -2.66 3.31
N HIS A 180 -21.99 -2.37 4.20
CA HIS A 180 -23.35 -2.92 4.15
C HIS A 180 -24.36 -2.14 3.28
N ALA A 181 -24.02 -0.93 2.82
CA ALA A 181 -24.91 -0.08 2.02
C ALA A 181 -25.35 -0.72 0.67
N LYS A 182 -24.73 -1.83 0.26
CA LYS A 182 -25.05 -2.53 -1.00
C LYS A 182 -26.00 -3.72 -0.86
N LYS A 183 -26.40 -4.15 0.34
CA LYS A 183 -27.30 -5.32 0.47
C LYS A 183 -28.79 -4.98 0.37
N GLN A 184 -29.17 -3.70 0.42
CA GLN A 184 -30.58 -3.28 0.41
C GLN A 184 -31.04 -2.59 -0.88
N SER A 185 -30.16 -2.30 -1.85
CA SER A 185 -30.58 -1.65 -3.11
C SER A 185 -30.71 -2.59 -4.32
N SER A 186 -30.71 -3.92 -4.13
CA SER A 186 -30.93 -4.89 -5.22
C SER A 186 -32.10 -5.85 -4.98
N SER A 187 -33.10 -5.44 -4.19
CA SER A 187 -34.33 -6.20 -4.05
C SER A 187 -35.50 -5.25 -3.87
N CYS A 188 -36.00 -4.72 -4.98
CA CYS A 188 -37.42 -4.53 -5.28
C CYS A 188 -37.53 -4.29 -6.80
N ASP A 189 -38.50 -4.99 -7.39
CA ASP A 189 -38.94 -5.07 -8.78
C ASP A 189 -38.67 -3.88 -9.72
#